data_AF-A0A534H0P9-F1
#
_entry.id   AF-A0A534H0P9-F1
#
_cell.length_a   1.000
_cell.length_b   1.000
_cell.length_c   1.000
_cell.angle_alpha   90.00
_cell.angle_beta   90.00
_cell.angle_gamma   90.00
#
_symmetry.space_group_name_H-M   'P 1'
#
loop_
_entity.id
_entity.type
_entity.pdbx_description
1 polymer ?
#
loop_
_entity_poly.entity_id
_entity_poly.type
_entity_poly.pdbx_seq_one_letter_code
_entity_poly.pdbx_strand_id
1 'polypeptide(L)'
;MNSIRIRCDFGPGGGGNWPNGNSQVHTAAWQGDEIVFESVDLEAEKAEMTGTQGATGSSAGKTDVRVTATDTGLHFSGFTPRGELVVTSVFGAVNGSGRYLAVMSRHGTQFDHESAQFYGSCDTGLPK
;
A
#
# COMPACT_ATOMS: atom_id res chain seq x y z
N MET A 1 -4.53 3.87 24.52
CA MET A 1 -4.38 2.72 23.60
C MET A 1 -3.22 3.03 22.66
N ASN A 2 -2.20 2.17 22.58
CA ASN A 2 -1.07 2.36 21.69
C ASN A 2 -1.57 2.17 20.25
N SER A 3 -1.77 3.26 19.49
CA SER A 3 -2.14 3.10 18.08
C SER A 3 -0.96 2.48 17.34
N ILE A 4 -1.19 1.37 16.66
CA ILE A 4 -0.16 0.66 15.91
C ILE A 4 0.32 1.59 14.78
N ARG A 5 1.64 1.72 14.65
CA ARG A 5 2.29 2.41 13.55
C ARG A 5 3.10 1.39 12.75
N ILE A 6 2.87 1.35 11.45
CA ILE A 6 3.52 0.42 10.52
C ILE A 6 4.14 1.24 9.41
N ARG A 7 5.42 1.01 9.15
CA ARG A 7 6.18 1.76 8.15
C ARG A 7 6.70 0.80 7.11
N CYS A 8 6.41 1.07 5.85
CA CYS A 8 6.67 0.18 4.73
C CYS A 8 7.51 0.89 3.67
N ASP A 9 8.49 0.17 3.15
CA ASP A 9 9.26 0.56 1.98
C ASP A 9 8.94 -0.40 0.84
N PHE A 10 8.63 0.14 -0.33
CA PHE A 10 8.40 -0.63 -1.54
C PHE A 10 9.48 -0.35 -2.58
N GLY A 11 9.76 -1.35 -3.40
CA GLY A 11 10.61 -1.21 -4.57
C GLY A 11 9.80 -1.12 -5.86
N PRO A 12 10.48 -1.00 -7.02
CA PRO A 12 9.83 -1.14 -8.32
C PRO A 12 9.10 -2.47 -8.44
N GLY A 13 8.08 -2.48 -9.29
CA GLY A 13 7.11 -3.55 -9.39
C GLY A 13 6.80 -3.96 -10.82
N GLY A 14 5.78 -4.80 -10.96
CA GLY A 14 5.17 -5.12 -12.25
C GLY A 14 3.96 -4.25 -12.49
N GLY A 15 3.87 -3.65 -13.67
CA GLY A 15 2.71 -2.95 -14.18
C GLY A 15 2.06 -3.73 -15.32
N GLY A 16 0.80 -3.47 -15.57
CA GLY A 16 0.13 -3.96 -16.76
C GLY A 16 -1.15 -3.22 -17.06
N ASN A 17 -1.48 -3.16 -18.34
CA ASN A 17 -2.71 -2.58 -18.86
C ASN A 17 -3.34 -3.52 -19.91
N TRP A 18 -4.54 -3.18 -20.36
CA TRP A 18 -5.32 -3.97 -21.32
C TRP A 18 -5.70 -3.19 -22.58
N PRO A 19 -4.72 -2.65 -23.35
CA PRO A 19 -5.03 -1.94 -24.58
C PRO A 19 -5.61 -2.88 -25.62
N ASN A 20 -6.73 -2.46 -26.24
CA ASN A 20 -7.39 -3.20 -27.32
C ASN A 20 -7.68 -4.67 -26.97
N GLY A 21 -8.00 -4.95 -25.69
CA GLY A 21 -8.33 -6.30 -25.23
C GLY A 21 -7.14 -7.26 -25.12
N ASN A 22 -5.90 -6.77 -25.16
CA ASN A 22 -4.69 -7.57 -24.96
C ASN A 22 -3.94 -7.09 -23.72
N SER A 23 -3.45 -8.03 -22.91
CA SER A 23 -2.59 -7.68 -21.78
C SER A 23 -1.21 -7.25 -22.28
N GLN A 24 -0.75 -6.10 -21.82
CA GLN A 24 0.65 -5.70 -21.89
C GLN A 24 1.19 -5.56 -20.47
N VAL A 25 2.42 -6.03 -20.27
CA VAL A 25 3.12 -5.97 -18.99
C VAL A 25 4.40 -5.16 -19.13
N HIS A 26 4.74 -4.43 -18.09
CA HIS A 26 5.93 -3.59 -18.04
C HIS A 26 6.46 -3.49 -16.60
N THR A 27 7.63 -2.88 -16.45
CA THR A 27 8.14 -2.53 -15.13
C THR A 27 7.45 -1.26 -14.65
N ALA A 28 6.81 -1.32 -13.48
CA ALA A 28 6.25 -0.14 -12.83
C ALA A 28 7.31 0.47 -11.90
N ALA A 29 7.71 1.71 -12.17
CA ALA A 29 8.57 2.45 -11.26
C ALA A 29 7.79 2.78 -9.98
N TRP A 30 8.42 2.58 -8.82
CA TRP A 30 7.85 3.04 -7.56
C TRP A 30 8.08 4.55 -7.41
N GLN A 31 7.01 5.31 -7.18
CA GLN A 31 7.02 6.78 -7.09
C GLN A 31 6.50 7.31 -5.75
N GLY A 32 5.97 6.44 -4.89
CA GLY A 32 5.86 6.77 -3.47
C GLY A 32 7.24 6.62 -2.84
N ASP A 33 7.56 7.38 -1.81
CA ASP A 33 8.72 7.03 -0.97
C ASP A 33 8.22 6.02 0.09
N GLU A 34 8.70 6.15 1.32
CA GLU A 34 8.19 5.44 2.49
C GLU A 34 6.68 5.71 2.68
N ILE A 35 5.94 4.66 3.07
CA ILE A 35 4.54 4.73 3.48
C ILE A 35 4.44 4.44 4.98
N VAL A 36 3.61 5.18 5.70
CA VAL A 36 3.28 4.90 7.09
C VAL A 36 1.78 4.70 7.24
N PHE A 37 1.37 3.54 7.77
CA PHE A 37 0.03 3.34 8.31
C PHE A 37 0.03 3.72 9.79
N GLU A 38 -0.80 4.69 10.13
CA GLU A 38 -0.96 5.17 11.50
C GLU A 38 -2.44 5.20 11.91
N SER A 39 -2.69 5.49 13.19
CA SER A 39 -4.05 5.48 13.75
C SER A 39 -4.83 4.18 13.45
N VAL A 40 -4.10 3.05 13.37
CA VAL A 40 -4.67 1.74 13.08
C VAL A 40 -5.58 1.31 14.22
N ASP A 41 -6.86 1.20 13.92
CA ASP A 41 -7.95 0.76 14.78
C ASP A 41 -8.58 -0.49 14.16
N LEU A 42 -8.29 -1.64 14.77
CA LEU A 42 -8.78 -2.94 14.29
C LEU A 42 -10.25 -3.18 14.63
N GLU A 43 -10.81 -2.50 15.63
CA GLU A 43 -12.23 -2.61 15.99
C GLU A 43 -13.09 -1.78 15.05
N ALA A 44 -12.65 -0.54 14.77
CA ALA A 44 -13.32 0.35 13.82
C ALA A 44 -12.98 0.03 12.35
N GLU A 45 -12.02 -0.88 12.12
CA GLU A 45 -11.45 -1.24 10.82
C GLU A 45 -10.92 -0.03 10.03
N LYS A 46 -10.29 0.92 10.72
CA LYS A 46 -9.78 2.17 10.13
C LYS A 46 -8.30 2.35 10.35
N ALA A 47 -7.64 2.96 9.40
CA ALA A 47 -6.28 3.47 9.52
C ALA A 47 -6.08 4.68 8.59
N GLU A 48 -5.04 5.46 8.84
CA GLU A 48 -4.58 6.52 7.94
C GLU A 48 -3.30 6.05 7.25
N MET A 49 -3.28 6.09 5.92
CA MET A 49 -2.09 5.90 5.11
C MET A 49 -1.46 7.27 4.85
N THR A 50 -0.20 7.44 5.24
CA THR A 50 0.56 8.68 5.05
C THR A 50 1.82 8.43 4.24
N GLY A 51 2.31 9.46 3.57
CA GLY A 51 3.50 9.40 2.71
C GLY A 51 3.52 10.55 1.71
N THR A 52 4.31 10.41 0.65
CA THR A 52 4.32 11.41 -0.44
C THR A 52 3.02 11.40 -1.24
N GLN A 53 2.82 12.41 -2.11
CA GLN A 53 1.71 12.40 -3.07
C GLN A 53 1.79 11.19 -4.00
N GLY A 54 3.00 10.75 -4.37
CA GLY A 54 3.19 9.54 -5.16
C GLY A 54 2.69 8.29 -4.43
N ALA A 55 2.83 8.23 -3.10
CA ALA A 55 2.38 7.13 -2.25
C ALA A 55 0.87 7.14 -1.94
N THR A 56 0.27 8.31 -1.75
CA THR A 56 -1.12 8.43 -1.27
C THR A 56 -2.10 8.91 -2.35
N GLY A 57 -1.60 9.46 -3.46
CA GLY A 57 -2.41 10.17 -4.45
C GLY A 57 -2.97 11.51 -3.95
N SER A 58 -2.66 11.90 -2.71
CA SER A 58 -3.17 13.10 -2.02
C SER A 58 -2.11 14.18 -1.94
N SER A 59 -2.47 15.44 -2.22
CA SER A 59 -1.57 16.59 -2.02
C SER A 59 -1.25 16.84 -0.55
N ALA A 60 -2.09 16.35 0.37
CA ALA A 60 -1.86 16.41 1.81
C ALA A 60 -0.94 15.27 2.31
N GLY A 61 -0.56 14.33 1.44
CA GLY A 61 0.26 13.16 1.83
C GLY A 61 -0.47 12.18 2.76
N LYS A 62 -1.81 12.18 2.73
CA LYS A 62 -2.67 11.38 3.61
C LYS A 62 -3.87 10.81 2.86
N THR A 63 -4.29 9.60 3.20
CA THR A 63 -5.48 8.93 2.65
C THR A 63 -6.03 7.95 3.68
N ASP A 64 -7.34 7.99 3.91
CA ASP A 64 -8.02 7.03 4.76
C ASP A 64 -8.05 5.65 4.10
N VAL A 65 -7.77 4.62 4.88
CA VAL A 65 -7.84 3.23 4.44
C VAL A 65 -8.60 2.40 5.47
N ARG A 66 -9.29 1.37 4.99
CA ARG A 66 -9.81 0.31 5.85
C ARG A 66 -8.65 -0.60 6.24
N VAL A 67 -8.68 -1.17 7.45
CA VAL A 67 -7.77 -2.24 7.88
C VAL A 67 -8.55 -3.48 8.26
N THR A 68 -8.04 -4.65 7.87
CA THR A 68 -8.56 -5.96 8.27
C THR A 68 -7.42 -6.85 8.73
N ALA A 69 -7.55 -7.43 9.91
CA ALA A 69 -6.62 -8.43 10.42
C ALA A 69 -7.09 -9.84 10.04
N THR A 70 -6.17 -10.67 9.56
CA THR A 70 -6.40 -12.08 9.25
C THR A 70 -5.25 -12.92 9.81
N ASP A 71 -5.37 -14.25 9.73
CA ASP A 71 -4.28 -15.17 10.10
C ASP A 71 -3.01 -14.97 9.27
N THR A 72 -3.11 -14.33 8.10
CA THR A 72 -1.96 -14.06 7.23
C THR A 72 -1.27 -12.72 7.51
N GLY A 73 -1.93 -11.81 8.23
CA GLY A 73 -1.39 -10.49 8.56
C GLY A 73 -2.43 -9.37 8.55
N LEU A 74 -1.99 -8.16 8.19
CA LEU A 74 -2.83 -6.97 8.11
C LEU A 74 -3.02 -6.55 6.66
N HIS A 75 -4.27 -6.26 6.30
CA HIS A 75 -4.62 -5.80 4.96
C HIS A 75 -5.23 -4.41 5.04
N PHE A 76 -4.70 -3.51 4.23
CA PHE A 76 -5.15 -2.13 4.11
C PHE A 76 -5.76 -1.93 2.72
N SER A 77 -6.90 -1.25 2.63
CA SER A 77 -7.50 -0.94 1.33
C SER A 77 -8.24 0.38 1.36
N GLY A 78 -8.15 1.15 0.28
CA GLY A 78 -8.88 2.40 0.13
C GLY A 78 -8.79 2.94 -1.29
N PHE A 79 -9.50 4.03 -1.55
CA PHE A 79 -9.38 4.76 -2.80
C PHE A 79 -8.57 6.04 -2.54
N THR A 80 -7.56 6.30 -3.38
CA THR A 80 -6.89 7.61 -3.37
C THR A 80 -7.89 8.70 -3.78
N PRO A 81 -7.61 9.99 -3.50
CA PRO A 81 -8.44 11.10 -3.99
C PRO A 81 -8.62 11.14 -5.52
N ARG A 82 -7.77 10.42 -6.26
CA ARG A 82 -7.83 10.30 -7.72
C ARG A 82 -8.65 9.09 -8.19
N GLY A 83 -9.24 8.33 -7.28
CA GLY A 83 -10.09 7.17 -7.58
C GLY A 83 -9.33 5.88 -7.84
N GLU A 84 -8.03 5.82 -7.54
CA GLU A 84 -7.26 4.58 -7.65
C GLU A 84 -7.49 3.72 -6.40
N LEU A 85 -7.86 2.46 -6.59
CA LEU A 85 -7.87 1.50 -5.50
C LEU A 85 -6.43 1.16 -5.12
N VAL A 86 -6.10 1.34 -3.85
CA VAL A 86 -4.85 0.89 -3.24
C VAL A 86 -5.18 -0.26 -2.31
N VAL A 87 -4.44 -1.36 -2.43
CA VAL A 87 -4.52 -2.51 -1.52
C VAL A 87 -3.11 -2.84 -1.06
N THR A 88 -2.88 -2.89 0.25
CA THR A 88 -1.60 -3.28 0.84
C THR A 88 -1.81 -4.46 1.77
N SER A 89 -1.04 -5.52 1.61
CA SER A 89 -0.98 -6.64 2.55
C SER A 89 0.38 -6.65 3.23
N VAL A 90 0.39 -6.65 4.56
CA VAL A 90 1.57 -6.84 5.41
C VAL A 90 1.44 -8.23 6.01
N PHE A 91 2.27 -9.16 5.56
CA PHE A 91 2.20 -10.55 5.95
C PHE A 91 2.90 -10.78 7.29
N GLY A 92 2.47 -11.78 8.05
CA GLY A 92 3.15 -12.23 9.28
C GLY A 92 4.52 -12.86 9.03
N ALA A 93 4.86 -13.18 7.78
CA ALA A 93 6.18 -13.67 7.39
C ALA A 93 7.21 -12.53 7.35
N VAL A 94 8.42 -12.78 7.85
CA VAL A 94 9.53 -11.80 7.87
C VAL A 94 10.63 -12.18 6.88
N ASN A 95 11.35 -11.18 6.37
CA ASN A 95 12.54 -11.37 5.54
C ASN A 95 13.81 -11.61 6.40
N GLY A 96 14.97 -11.75 5.74
CA GLY A 96 16.25 -11.97 6.41
C GLY A 96 16.74 -10.84 7.32
N SER A 97 16.14 -9.65 7.26
CA SER A 97 16.39 -8.54 8.19
C SER A 97 15.34 -8.41 9.29
N GLY A 98 14.40 -9.35 9.40
CA GLY A 98 13.34 -9.35 10.41
C GLY A 98 12.19 -8.40 10.12
N ARG A 99 12.11 -7.81 8.91
CA ARG A 99 11.01 -6.94 8.50
C ARG A 99 9.89 -7.79 7.89
N TYR A 100 8.63 -7.44 8.17
CA TYR A 100 7.47 -8.14 7.62
C TYR A 100 7.40 -7.97 6.11
N LEU A 101 7.14 -9.04 5.37
CA LEU A 101 6.96 -8.98 3.92
C LEU A 101 5.68 -8.22 3.59
N ALA A 102 5.73 -7.40 2.53
CA ALA A 102 4.57 -6.63 2.11
C ALA A 102 4.40 -6.60 0.59
N VAL A 103 3.14 -6.53 0.19
CA VAL A 103 2.73 -6.34 -1.20
C VAL A 103 1.73 -5.19 -1.24
N MET A 104 1.93 -4.27 -2.16
CA MET A 104 0.95 -3.23 -2.46
C MET A 104 0.55 -3.31 -3.92
N SER A 105 -0.74 -3.26 -4.20
CA SER A 105 -1.26 -3.08 -5.54
C SER A 105 -2.01 -1.76 -5.68
N ARG A 106 -1.97 -1.23 -6.90
CA ARG A 106 -2.77 -0.10 -7.34
C ARG A 106 -3.58 -0.51 -8.55
N HIS A 107 -4.84 -0.11 -8.56
CA HIS A 107 -5.75 -0.35 -9.67
C HIS A 107 -6.44 0.97 -9.99
N GLY A 108 -6.11 1.57 -11.13
CA GLY A 108 -6.57 2.89 -11.48
C GLY A 108 -6.82 3.05 -12.98
N THR A 109 -7.52 4.11 -13.34
CA THR A 109 -7.76 4.46 -14.74
C THR A 109 -7.03 5.74 -15.15
N GLN A 110 -6.25 6.34 -14.23
CA GLN A 110 -5.61 7.64 -14.47
C GLN A 110 -4.54 7.56 -15.58
N PHE A 111 -3.89 6.40 -15.74
CA PHE A 111 -2.88 6.15 -16.76
C PHE A 111 -3.25 4.85 -17.51
N ASP A 112 -4.15 4.94 -18.50
CA ASP A 112 -4.47 3.83 -19.41
C ASP A 112 -5.04 2.54 -18.80
N HIS A 113 -5.87 2.65 -17.76
CA HIS A 113 -6.42 1.47 -17.06
C HIS A 113 -5.33 0.52 -16.53
N GLU A 114 -4.24 1.10 -16.04
CA GLU A 114 -3.11 0.35 -15.50
C GLU A 114 -3.40 -0.20 -14.09
N SER A 115 -2.92 -1.42 -13.86
CA SER A 115 -2.70 -1.96 -12.54
C SER A 115 -1.21 -2.18 -12.30
N ALA A 116 -0.75 -1.87 -11.10
CA ALA A 116 0.63 -2.08 -10.70
C ALA A 116 0.71 -2.81 -9.37
N GLN A 117 1.74 -3.63 -9.20
CA GLN A 117 2.03 -4.37 -7.97
C GLN A 117 3.49 -4.17 -7.57
N PHE A 118 3.68 -3.71 -6.34
CA PHE A 118 4.95 -3.40 -5.72
C PHE A 118 5.20 -4.34 -4.55
N TYR A 119 6.47 -4.73 -4.39
CA TYR A 119 6.92 -5.64 -3.33
C TYR A 119 7.82 -4.88 -2.38
N GLY A 120 7.70 -5.18 -1.10
CA GLY A 120 8.35 -4.40 -0.06
C GLY A 120 8.44 -5.11 1.27
N SER A 121 8.77 -4.35 2.29
CA SER A 121 8.81 -4.82 3.66
C SER A 121 8.46 -3.73 4.66
N CYS A 122 7.93 -4.12 5.82
CA CYS A 122 7.45 -3.20 6.84
C CYS A 122 8.07 -3.45 8.22
N ASP A 123 8.24 -2.36 8.96
CA ASP A 123 8.51 -2.36 10.39
C ASP A 123 7.19 -2.11 11.15
N THR A 124 6.97 -2.80 12.26
CA THR A 124 5.79 -2.62 13.13
C THR A 124 6.19 -2.17 14.52
N GLY A 125 5.28 -1.52 15.25
CA GLY A 125 5.49 -1.19 16.67
C GLY A 125 6.43 0.00 16.87
N LEU A 126 6.52 0.88 15.87
CA LEU A 126 7.32 2.09 15.96
C LEU A 126 6.72 3.07 16.98
N PRO A 127 7.55 3.79 17.76
CA PRO A 127 7.06 4.88 18.59
C PRO A 127 6.37 5.96 17.72
N LYS A 128 5.41 6.66 18.31
CA LYS A 128 4.77 7.82 17.68
C LYS A 128 5.76 8.96 17.51
#